data_AF-A0ABD3PM47-F1
#
_entry.id   AF-A0ABD3PM47-F1
#
_cell.length_a   1.000
_cell.length_b   1.000
_cell.length_c   1.000
_cell.angle_alpha   90.00
_cell.angle_beta   90.00
_cell.angle_gamma   90.00
#
_symmetry.space_group_name_H-M   'P 1'
#
loop_
_entity.id
_entity.type
_entity.pdbx_description
1 polymer ?
#
loop_
_entity_poly.entity_id
_entity_poly.type
_entity_poly.pdbx_seq_one_letter_code
_entity_poly.pdbx_strand_id
1 'polypeptide(L)'
;MNEESPILSRLIFRTVQPTDIPRCYSIESASYPPDEAASKSNLQYRQHHAATYFRCAFLIDEPPASEDGNLMSVTGSIIGYICSTRCDEFTEKSLRHHDSNGRYLAIHSVAVDEKYRKMGVGSAMLKDYWEAMERWNKGIVEGSRKVPMEKIVLMAKKNLLAFYVRNGFGVTKVSDIVHGKDEWFELERKFSVQGNGKECYLVDAFIDSNKKEGTSGNPAGVVLLLGPPGLDIDQEEKKQQKMNLKMSMSNSCESLDDMNVDEPSSQNTIPVRGSEYMAAVARELNQSETAFVWPLLGELNQGGHMSNGTSLPPFLSYAIRYYTRTGVEVDLCGHATLASASVLFAQNSTDSESPNKNNITFYAKNDVLHAELLPASCPNDLSGNASKIGMSFPWKNVNPVESGKESVLDMISRAFFGARAASAAAANPDDSSVAAKFRQFFNPKDPDLAHHVLFIGTTDGEEDLFLELTEEGFDLLRGINVNHSALCEWSGYSRGVIICCSCASPPATIDTDNLLMATQQNVHVDFRSRFFGPKVGIDEDPVTGSAHCSLGPYFGAKLNKTLVLGRQESERGGIVECTLKPDERRVGLVGIATKTMSGRMSIRI
;
A
#
# COMPACT_ATOMS: atom_id res chain seq x y z
N MET A 1 28.34 5.40 2.92
CA MET A 1 29.07 4.17 2.56
C MET A 1 29.21 3.37 3.84
N ASN A 2 28.47 2.26 3.99
CA ASN A 2 28.60 1.40 5.16
C ASN A 2 29.66 0.35 4.86
N GLU A 3 30.73 0.30 5.64
CA GLU A 3 31.68 -0.80 5.60
C GLU A 3 30.95 -2.10 5.96
N GLU A 4 30.92 -3.07 5.04
CA GLU A 4 30.42 -4.41 5.34
C GLU A 4 31.30 -5.04 6.42
N SER A 5 30.67 -5.65 7.43
CA SER A 5 31.38 -6.31 8.53
C SER A 5 32.42 -7.30 7.97
N PRO A 6 33.72 -7.22 8.37
CA PRO A 6 34.81 -8.02 7.79
C PRO A 6 34.62 -9.53 7.82
N ILE A 7 33.71 -10.03 8.68
CA ILE A 7 33.37 -11.44 8.75
C ILE A 7 32.42 -11.88 7.63
N LEU A 8 31.49 -11.01 7.20
CA LEU A 8 30.43 -11.37 6.26
C LEU A 8 30.97 -11.62 4.85
N SER A 9 32.00 -10.87 4.45
CA SER A 9 32.70 -11.05 3.18
C SER A 9 33.48 -12.37 3.08
N ARG A 10 33.70 -13.05 4.22
CA ARG A 10 34.43 -14.33 4.33
C ARG A 10 33.50 -15.53 4.54
N LEU A 11 32.18 -15.34 4.48
CA LEU A 11 31.22 -16.43 4.64
C LEU A 11 30.95 -17.11 3.30
N ILE A 12 31.09 -18.43 3.29
CA ILE A 12 30.61 -19.30 2.22
C ILE A 12 29.46 -20.12 2.77
N PHE A 13 28.37 -20.20 2.00
CA PHE A 13 27.22 -21.03 2.36
C PHE A 13 27.16 -22.28 1.50
N ARG A 14 27.07 -23.44 2.14
CA ARG A 14 27.00 -24.74 1.45
C ARG A 14 26.10 -25.72 2.18
N THR A 15 25.73 -26.79 1.48
CA THR A 15 25.04 -27.93 2.08
C THR A 15 25.94 -28.64 3.09
N VAL A 16 25.35 -29.07 4.21
CA VAL A 16 26.03 -29.80 5.29
C VAL A 16 26.33 -31.23 4.85
N GLN A 17 27.60 -31.63 5.00
CA GLN A 17 28.08 -32.98 4.74
C GLN A 17 27.97 -33.86 5.99
N PRO A 18 27.96 -35.19 5.86
CA PRO A 18 27.91 -36.09 7.03
C PRO A 18 29.06 -35.83 8.03
N THR A 19 30.23 -35.45 7.51
CA THR A 19 31.44 -35.13 8.30
C THR A 19 31.32 -33.83 9.11
N ASP A 20 30.39 -32.94 8.75
CA ASP A 20 30.17 -31.66 9.43
C ASP A 20 29.29 -31.79 10.68
N ILE A 21 28.52 -32.88 10.80
CA ILE A 21 27.51 -33.06 11.86
C ILE A 21 28.05 -32.97 13.28
N PRO A 22 29.25 -33.50 13.62
CA PRO A 22 29.84 -33.28 14.94
C PRO A 22 29.96 -31.80 15.29
N ARG A 23 30.30 -30.94 14.32
CA ARG A 23 30.43 -29.50 14.54
C ARG A 23 29.05 -28.82 14.65
N CYS A 24 28.09 -29.19 13.81
CA CYS A 24 26.71 -28.69 13.94
C CYS A 24 26.12 -29.04 15.30
N TYR A 25 26.33 -30.27 15.78
CA TYR A 25 25.85 -30.71 17.10
C TYR A 25 26.51 -29.94 18.25
N SER A 26 27.80 -29.62 18.15
CA SER A 26 28.50 -28.74 19.10
C SER A 26 27.85 -27.36 19.17
N ILE A 27 27.50 -26.76 18.03
CA ILE A 27 26.85 -25.45 17.98
C ILE A 27 25.41 -25.55 18.53
N GLU A 28 24.68 -26.61 18.20
CA GLU A 28 23.31 -26.86 18.69
C GLU A 28 23.27 -26.94 20.22
N SER A 29 24.13 -27.78 20.80
CA SER A 29 24.17 -28.04 22.24
C SER A 29 24.57 -26.79 23.03
N ALA A 30 25.29 -25.86 22.40
CA ALA A 30 25.65 -24.56 22.99
C ALA A 30 24.62 -23.45 22.70
N SER A 31 23.62 -23.72 21.85
CA SER A 31 22.62 -22.73 21.44
C SER A 31 21.26 -22.95 22.10
N TYR A 32 20.94 -24.18 22.49
CA TYR A 32 19.65 -24.55 23.06
C TYR A 32 19.81 -25.30 24.38
N PRO A 33 18.88 -25.14 25.35
CA PRO A 33 18.79 -25.99 26.53
C PRO A 33 18.70 -27.49 26.17
N PRO A 34 19.17 -28.42 27.02
CA PRO A 34 19.20 -29.85 26.70
C PRO A 34 17.86 -30.48 26.31
N ASP A 35 16.75 -29.96 26.82
CA ASP A 35 15.38 -30.38 26.53
C ASP A 35 14.82 -29.81 25.21
N GLU A 36 15.45 -28.75 24.68
CA GLU A 36 15.09 -28.10 23.41
C GLU A 36 16.07 -28.44 22.28
N ALA A 37 17.32 -28.78 22.61
CA ALA A 37 18.40 -29.02 21.65
C ALA A 37 18.17 -30.30 20.83
N ALA A 38 18.41 -30.24 19.52
CA ALA A 38 18.41 -31.44 18.70
C ALA A 38 19.52 -32.41 19.13
N SER A 39 19.17 -33.68 19.33
CA SER A 39 20.15 -34.74 19.55
C SER A 39 21.05 -34.92 18.31
N LYS A 40 22.26 -35.45 18.52
CA LYS A 40 23.17 -35.79 17.41
C LYS A 40 22.51 -36.74 16.41
N SER A 41 21.71 -37.70 16.87
CA SER A 41 20.96 -38.63 16.01
C SER A 41 19.87 -37.92 15.20
N ASN A 42 19.19 -36.92 15.76
CA ASN A 42 18.21 -36.10 15.01
C ASN A 42 18.90 -35.31 13.90
N LEU A 43 20.08 -34.71 14.17
CA LEU A 43 20.86 -34.01 13.15
C LEU A 43 21.37 -34.96 12.07
N GLN A 44 21.84 -36.16 12.42
CA GLN A 44 22.24 -37.20 11.46
C GLN A 44 21.05 -37.65 10.60
N TYR A 45 19.89 -37.88 11.21
CA TYR A 45 18.66 -38.23 10.48
C TYR A 45 18.27 -37.15 9.48
N ARG A 46 18.23 -35.88 9.90
CA ARG A 46 17.91 -34.74 9.03
C ARG A 46 18.95 -34.58 7.92
N GLN A 47 20.22 -34.77 8.21
CA GLN A 47 21.27 -34.74 7.19
C GLN A 47 21.12 -35.88 6.18
N HIS A 48 20.75 -37.07 6.61
CA HIS A 48 20.58 -38.22 5.72
C HIS A 48 19.33 -38.11 4.85
N HIS A 49 18.19 -37.73 5.43
CA HIS A 49 16.90 -37.74 4.75
C HIS A 49 16.52 -36.40 4.11
N ALA A 50 17.05 -35.29 4.61
CA ALA A 50 16.68 -33.92 4.24
C ALA A 50 17.92 -33.04 3.94
N ALA A 51 19.02 -33.64 3.47
CA ALA A 51 20.30 -32.97 3.17
C ALA A 51 20.11 -31.67 2.37
N THR A 52 19.23 -31.69 1.37
CA THR A 52 18.91 -30.55 0.49
C THR A 52 18.51 -29.30 1.26
N TYR A 53 17.89 -29.46 2.43
CA TYR A 53 17.35 -28.39 3.26
C TYR A 53 18.25 -28.07 4.47
N PHE A 54 19.48 -28.58 4.47
CA PHE A 54 20.45 -28.44 5.56
C PHE A 54 21.70 -27.68 5.06
N ARG A 55 21.85 -26.43 5.49
CA ARG A 55 22.93 -25.52 5.04
C ARG A 55 23.76 -25.00 6.21
N CYS A 56 25.04 -24.76 5.98
CA CYS A 56 25.95 -24.17 6.95
C CYS A 56 26.62 -22.89 6.43
N ALA A 57 26.96 -22.00 7.37
CA ALA A 57 27.88 -20.91 7.17
C ALA A 57 29.30 -21.39 7.50
N PHE A 58 30.16 -21.38 6.49
CA PHE A 58 31.56 -21.75 6.59
C PHE A 58 32.42 -20.49 6.51
N LEU A 59 33.16 -20.20 7.56
CA LEU A 59 34.07 -19.06 7.64
C LEU A 59 35.45 -19.48 7.14
N ILE A 60 35.94 -18.84 6.10
CA ILE A 60 37.27 -19.10 5.52
C ILE A 60 38.36 -18.37 6.31
N ASP A 61 39.51 -19.02 6.54
CA ASP A 61 40.59 -18.47 7.38
C ASP A 61 41.35 -17.30 6.72
N GLU A 62 41.53 -17.33 5.39
CA GLU A 62 42.09 -16.26 4.55
C GLU A 62 41.37 -16.19 3.18
N PRO A 63 41.29 -15.02 2.50
CA PRO A 63 40.79 -14.94 1.13
C PRO A 63 41.73 -15.71 0.18
N PRO A 64 41.22 -16.36 -0.89
CA PRO A 64 42.08 -17.08 -1.82
C PRO A 64 43.07 -16.12 -2.49
N ALA A 65 44.37 -16.37 -2.30
CA ALA A 65 45.42 -15.62 -2.97
C ALA A 65 45.78 -16.26 -4.33
N SER A 66 45.76 -15.42 -5.36
CA SER A 66 46.36 -15.52 -6.71
C SER A 66 45.59 -16.15 -7.88
N GLU A 67 45.87 -15.56 -9.05
CA GLU A 67 45.29 -15.70 -10.40
C GLU A 67 45.68 -17.00 -11.14
N ASP A 68 46.42 -17.91 -10.52
CA ASP A 68 46.81 -19.17 -11.15
C ASP A 68 45.85 -20.27 -10.72
N GLY A 69 44.91 -20.60 -11.61
CA GLY A 69 43.73 -21.46 -11.42
C GLY A 69 43.98 -22.92 -11.00
N ASN A 70 44.68 -23.13 -9.90
CA ASN A 70 44.81 -24.42 -9.23
C ASN A 70 43.99 -24.39 -7.92
N LEU A 71 43.07 -25.34 -7.80
CA LEU A 71 42.09 -25.43 -6.72
C LEU A 71 42.77 -25.79 -5.38
N MET A 72 43.20 -24.79 -4.61
CA MET A 72 43.64 -24.97 -3.22
C MET A 72 42.45 -25.31 -2.32
N SER A 73 42.64 -26.24 -1.35
CA SER A 73 41.60 -26.59 -0.37
C SER A 73 41.32 -25.39 0.52
N VAL A 74 40.10 -24.85 0.46
CA VAL A 74 39.67 -23.76 1.34
C VAL A 74 39.62 -24.27 2.77
N THR A 75 40.56 -23.82 3.62
CA THR A 75 40.52 -24.11 5.07
C THR A 75 39.58 -23.13 5.76
N GLY A 76 38.82 -23.64 6.72
CA GLY A 76 37.85 -22.84 7.46
C GLY A 76 37.03 -23.70 8.41
N SER A 77 36.06 -23.08 9.06
CA SER A 77 35.23 -23.76 10.06
C SER A 77 33.76 -23.42 9.91
N ILE A 78 32.90 -24.37 10.29
CA ILE A 78 31.47 -24.10 10.40
C ILE A 78 31.22 -23.26 11.64
N ILE A 79 30.58 -22.12 11.42
CA ILE A 79 30.24 -21.15 12.47
C ILE A 79 28.74 -20.99 12.68
N GLY A 80 27.92 -21.62 11.83
CA GLY A 80 26.47 -21.66 12.00
C GLY A 80 25.80 -22.60 10.99
N TYR A 81 24.57 -22.99 11.26
CA TYR A 81 23.78 -23.82 10.36
C TYR A 81 22.26 -23.60 10.47
N ILE A 82 21.55 -23.98 9.40
CA ILE A 82 20.09 -24.07 9.34
C ILE A 82 19.73 -25.48 8.88
N CYS A 83 18.81 -26.15 9.59
CA CYS A 83 18.29 -27.44 9.17
C CYS A 83 16.76 -27.48 9.20
N SER A 84 16.18 -28.14 8.20
CA SER A 84 14.74 -28.22 8.01
C SER A 84 14.29 -29.59 7.53
N THR A 85 13.03 -29.92 7.76
CA THR A 85 12.34 -31.03 7.08
C THR A 85 11.05 -30.53 6.46
N ARG A 86 10.61 -31.22 5.41
CA ARG A 86 9.28 -31.00 4.84
C ARG A 86 8.19 -31.72 5.64
N CYS A 87 7.02 -31.09 5.71
CA CYS A 87 5.79 -31.57 6.36
C CYS A 87 4.55 -30.97 5.68
N ASP A 88 3.37 -31.57 5.83
CA ASP A 88 2.11 -31.03 5.28
C ASP A 88 1.32 -30.15 6.25
N GLU A 89 1.59 -30.30 7.55
CA GLU A 89 1.01 -29.52 8.63
C GLU A 89 2.13 -29.15 9.61
N PHE A 90 1.98 -28.05 10.35
CA PHE A 90 2.94 -27.64 11.37
C PHE A 90 2.46 -28.09 12.75
N THR A 91 2.67 -29.38 13.06
CA THR A 91 2.27 -30.01 14.33
C THR A 91 3.42 -30.83 14.90
N GLU A 92 3.41 -31.10 16.21
CA GLU A 92 4.48 -31.88 16.84
C GLU A 92 4.68 -33.27 16.18
N LYS A 93 3.58 -33.90 15.74
CA LYS A 93 3.61 -35.21 15.08
C LYS A 93 4.28 -35.14 13.71
N SER A 94 3.96 -34.13 12.90
CA SER A 94 4.49 -34.00 11.54
C SER A 94 5.98 -33.61 11.53
N LEU A 95 6.45 -32.90 12.55
CA LEU A 95 7.84 -32.46 12.69
C LEU A 95 8.83 -33.60 13.01
N ARG A 96 8.35 -34.78 13.41
CA ARG A 96 9.20 -35.93 13.77
C ARG A 96 9.85 -36.62 12.57
N HIS A 97 9.27 -36.50 11.38
CA HIS A 97 9.72 -37.21 10.19
C HIS A 97 9.81 -36.28 8.98
N HIS A 98 10.70 -36.62 8.06
CA HIS A 98 10.75 -35.91 6.78
C HIS A 98 9.72 -36.48 5.81
N ASP A 99 8.75 -35.66 5.41
CA ASP A 99 7.86 -35.97 4.30
C ASP A 99 8.35 -35.27 3.03
N SER A 100 8.91 -36.03 2.10
CA SER A 100 9.48 -35.45 0.88
C SER A 100 8.47 -34.75 -0.04
N ASN A 101 7.17 -34.98 0.16
CA ASN A 101 6.06 -34.35 -0.56
C ASN A 101 5.40 -33.21 0.22
N GLY A 102 5.74 -33.02 1.50
CA GLY A 102 5.08 -32.09 2.40
C GLY A 102 5.12 -30.64 1.90
N ARG A 103 3.99 -29.92 1.88
CA ARG A 103 3.90 -28.57 1.30
C ARG A 103 4.62 -27.48 2.09
N TYR A 104 4.96 -27.72 3.36
CA TYR A 104 5.67 -26.77 4.22
C TYR A 104 7.12 -27.20 4.45
N LEU A 105 8.03 -26.23 4.54
CA LEU A 105 9.40 -26.45 4.96
C LEU A 105 9.60 -25.96 6.39
N ALA A 106 9.65 -26.88 7.34
CA ALA A 106 9.80 -26.56 8.76
C ALA A 106 11.27 -26.46 9.16
N ILE A 107 11.70 -25.26 9.54
CA ILE A 107 13.03 -25.05 10.15
C ILE A 107 12.99 -25.55 11.59
N HIS A 108 13.92 -26.44 11.91
CA HIS A 108 14.09 -26.98 13.25
C HIS A 108 15.13 -26.24 14.07
N SER A 109 16.21 -25.79 13.43
CA SER A 109 17.29 -25.09 14.12
C SER A 109 17.86 -24.00 13.21
N VAL A 110 18.02 -22.79 13.77
CA VAL A 110 18.90 -21.73 13.25
C VAL A 110 19.93 -21.45 14.32
N ALA A 111 21.14 -21.98 14.16
CA ALA A 111 22.14 -21.94 15.22
C ALA A 111 23.41 -21.24 14.72
N VAL A 112 23.91 -20.29 15.51
CA VAL A 112 25.17 -19.59 15.27
C VAL A 112 26.04 -19.79 16.50
N ASP A 113 27.29 -20.16 16.27
CA ASP A 113 28.29 -20.30 17.33
C ASP A 113 28.38 -18.98 18.11
N GLU A 114 28.42 -19.10 19.43
CA GLU A 114 28.32 -17.99 20.38
C GLU A 114 29.27 -16.84 20.05
N LYS A 115 30.50 -17.16 19.60
CA LYS A 115 31.53 -16.18 19.26
C LYS A 115 31.15 -15.24 18.12
N TYR A 116 30.23 -15.67 17.26
CA TYR A 116 29.83 -14.95 16.03
C TYR A 116 28.39 -14.45 16.07
N ARG A 117 27.70 -14.61 17.20
CA ARG A 117 26.36 -14.04 17.39
C ARG A 117 26.43 -12.51 17.38
N LYS A 118 25.35 -11.86 16.97
CA LYS A 118 25.23 -10.39 16.82
C LYS A 118 26.18 -9.75 15.80
N MET A 119 26.96 -10.53 15.03
CA MET A 119 27.81 -10.04 13.94
C MET A 119 27.14 -10.09 12.55
N GLY A 120 25.81 -10.30 12.50
CA GLY A 120 25.04 -10.39 11.25
C GLY A 120 25.00 -11.77 10.59
N VAL A 121 25.77 -12.75 11.09
CA VAL A 121 25.86 -14.11 10.52
C VAL A 121 24.50 -14.80 10.39
N GLY A 122 23.66 -14.74 11.43
CA GLY A 122 22.33 -15.35 11.39
C GLY A 122 21.42 -14.76 10.31
N SER A 123 21.46 -13.43 10.09
CA SER A 123 20.71 -12.80 9.01
C SER A 123 21.24 -13.18 7.64
N ALA A 124 22.57 -13.24 7.47
CA ALA A 124 23.19 -13.69 6.24
C ALA A 124 22.81 -15.15 5.91
N MET A 125 22.79 -16.02 6.92
CA MET A 125 22.34 -17.41 6.79
C MET A 125 20.87 -17.50 6.35
N LEU A 126 19.95 -16.76 6.97
CA LEU A 126 18.53 -16.78 6.59
C LEU A 126 18.30 -16.22 5.18
N LYS A 127 19.08 -15.22 4.76
CA LYS A 127 19.05 -14.69 3.40
C LYS A 127 19.50 -15.74 2.38
N ASP A 128 20.67 -16.33 2.56
CA ASP A 128 21.18 -17.40 1.68
C ASP A 128 20.22 -18.60 1.66
N TYR A 129 19.71 -19.00 2.83
CA TYR A 129 18.78 -20.11 2.95
C TYR A 129 17.50 -19.84 2.14
N TRP A 130 16.91 -18.65 2.29
CA TRP A 130 15.75 -18.24 1.50
C TRP A 130 16.02 -18.31 0.00
N GLU A 131 17.11 -17.70 -0.47
CA GLU A 131 17.46 -17.65 -1.90
C GLU A 131 17.70 -19.06 -2.46
N ALA A 132 18.36 -19.93 -1.71
CA ALA A 132 18.56 -21.32 -2.08
C ALA A 132 17.23 -22.09 -2.17
N MET A 133 16.35 -21.92 -1.19
CA MET A 133 15.04 -22.59 -1.18
C MET A 133 14.11 -22.04 -2.27
N GLU A 134 14.17 -20.74 -2.56
CA GLU A 134 13.41 -20.12 -3.64
C GLU A 134 13.86 -20.64 -5.02
N ARG A 135 15.17 -20.77 -5.25
CA ARG A 135 15.71 -21.40 -6.48
C ARG A 135 15.29 -22.85 -6.62
N TRP A 136 15.33 -23.60 -5.51
CA TRP A 136 14.84 -24.98 -5.49
C TRP A 136 13.35 -25.03 -5.83
N ASN A 137 12.54 -24.16 -5.22
CA ASN A 137 11.09 -24.14 -5.43
C ASN A 137 10.67 -23.72 -6.85
N LYS A 138 11.50 -22.90 -7.52
CA LYS A 138 11.33 -22.49 -8.93
C LYS A 138 11.77 -23.54 -9.95
N GLY A 139 12.25 -24.70 -9.53
CA GLY A 139 12.67 -25.75 -10.45
C GLY A 139 14.05 -25.53 -11.09
N ILE A 140 14.85 -24.57 -10.61
CA ILE A 140 16.11 -24.16 -11.24
C ILE A 140 17.26 -25.13 -10.91
N VAL A 141 17.13 -25.88 -9.81
CA VAL A 141 18.18 -26.76 -9.28
C VAL A 141 17.95 -28.19 -9.75
N GLU A 142 18.97 -28.86 -10.29
CA GLU A 142 18.85 -30.25 -10.73
C GLU A 142 18.36 -31.17 -9.57
N GLY A 143 17.33 -31.97 -9.84
CA GLY A 143 16.65 -32.78 -8.80
C GLY A 143 15.46 -32.11 -8.10
N SER A 144 15.11 -30.86 -8.43
CA SER A 144 13.94 -30.13 -7.88
C SER A 144 12.57 -30.56 -8.46
N ARG A 145 12.45 -31.74 -9.08
CA ARG A 145 11.20 -32.26 -9.70
C ARG A 145 10.19 -32.77 -8.66
N LYS A 146 9.96 -32.04 -7.57
CA LYS A 146 9.04 -32.43 -6.48
C LYS A 146 7.94 -31.38 -6.28
N VAL A 147 6.89 -31.78 -5.55
CA VAL A 147 5.78 -30.93 -5.09
C VAL A 147 6.33 -29.57 -4.62
N PRO A 148 5.85 -28.42 -5.15
CA PRO A 148 6.30 -27.11 -4.71
C PRO A 148 5.96 -26.88 -3.24
N MET A 149 6.85 -26.18 -2.55
CA MET A 149 6.64 -25.71 -1.18
C MET A 149 5.82 -24.43 -1.21
N GLU A 150 4.83 -24.34 -0.34
CA GLU A 150 3.98 -23.16 -0.17
C GLU A 150 4.67 -22.11 0.72
N LYS A 151 5.33 -22.57 1.79
CA LYS A 151 5.93 -21.69 2.81
C LYS A 151 7.02 -22.37 3.62
N ILE A 152 7.89 -21.55 4.20
CA ILE A 152 8.80 -21.93 5.28
C ILE A 152 8.12 -21.59 6.60
N VAL A 153 8.18 -22.49 7.57
CA VAL A 153 7.60 -22.32 8.91
C VAL A 153 8.65 -22.59 9.98
N LEU A 154 8.55 -21.91 11.13
CA LEU A 154 9.42 -22.14 12.28
C LEU A 154 8.75 -21.71 13.58
N MET A 155 9.29 -22.19 14.71
CA MET A 155 8.93 -21.70 16.03
C MET A 155 10.05 -20.81 16.59
N ALA A 156 9.69 -19.75 17.29
CA ALA A 156 10.65 -18.90 18.00
C ALA A 156 10.12 -18.40 19.34
N LYS A 157 11.03 -18.23 20.30
CA LYS A 157 10.75 -17.55 21.57
C LYS A 157 10.51 -16.05 21.35
N LYS A 158 9.76 -15.43 22.26
CA LYS A 158 9.35 -14.01 22.19
C LYS A 158 10.53 -13.06 21.90
N ASN A 159 11.70 -13.29 22.49
CA ASN A 159 12.89 -12.46 22.31
C ASN A 159 13.57 -12.59 20.93
N LEU A 160 13.22 -13.61 20.13
CA LEU A 160 13.77 -13.85 18.79
C LEU A 160 12.83 -13.43 17.66
N LEU A 161 11.58 -13.04 17.96
CA LEU A 161 10.60 -12.64 16.93
C LEU A 161 11.12 -11.49 16.07
N ALA A 162 11.70 -10.47 16.69
CA ALA A 162 12.27 -9.33 15.98
C ALA A 162 13.36 -9.73 14.98
N PHE A 163 14.17 -10.75 15.32
CA PHE A 163 15.20 -11.26 14.44
C PHE A 163 14.60 -11.97 13.22
N TYR A 164 13.62 -12.85 13.41
CA TYR A 164 12.99 -13.58 12.30
C TYR A 164 12.13 -12.68 11.41
N VAL A 165 11.40 -11.72 12.00
CA VAL A 165 10.61 -10.75 11.24
C VAL A 165 11.50 -9.89 10.34
N ARG A 166 12.65 -9.42 10.85
CA ARG A 166 13.65 -8.70 10.04
C ARG A 166 14.18 -9.53 8.87
N ASN A 167 14.15 -10.86 9.01
CA ASN A 167 14.55 -11.81 7.96
C ASN A 167 13.36 -12.37 7.17
N GLY A 168 12.23 -11.66 7.17
CA GLY A 168 11.11 -11.88 6.25
C GLY A 168 10.01 -12.83 6.71
N PHE A 169 10.02 -13.25 7.99
CA PHE A 169 8.95 -14.10 8.54
C PHE A 169 7.82 -13.25 9.14
N GLY A 170 6.57 -13.69 9.01
CA GLY A 170 5.42 -13.15 9.72
C GLY A 170 5.07 -14.02 10.92
N VAL A 171 4.71 -13.41 12.05
CA VAL A 171 4.19 -14.13 13.24
C VAL A 171 2.73 -14.49 12.99
N THR A 172 2.35 -15.76 13.18
CA THR A 172 0.99 -16.24 12.90
C THR A 172 0.16 -16.38 14.17
N LYS A 173 0.66 -17.14 15.15
CA LYS A 173 -0.01 -17.42 16.42
C LYS A 173 0.99 -17.79 17.52
N VAL A 174 0.51 -17.82 18.76
CA VAL A 174 1.16 -18.59 19.83
C VAL A 174 1.07 -20.06 19.45
N SER A 175 2.16 -20.80 19.58
CA SER A 175 2.21 -22.21 19.18
C SER A 175 1.53 -23.08 20.21
N ASP A 176 0.76 -24.06 19.71
CA ASP A 176 0.21 -25.13 20.54
C ASP A 176 1.30 -26.15 20.95
N ILE A 177 2.47 -26.10 20.29
CA ILE A 177 3.63 -26.94 20.58
C ILE A 177 4.43 -26.27 21.69
N VAL A 178 4.53 -26.93 22.84
CA VAL A 178 5.25 -26.42 24.01
C VAL A 178 6.55 -27.19 24.19
N HIS A 179 7.68 -26.48 24.04
CA HIS A 179 9.00 -26.98 24.40
C HIS A 179 9.55 -26.16 25.57
N GLY A 180 9.90 -26.82 26.68
CA GLY A 180 10.37 -26.13 27.88
C GLY A 180 9.26 -25.36 28.61
N LYS A 181 9.63 -24.25 29.27
CA LYS A 181 8.73 -23.46 30.13
C LYS A 181 8.24 -22.15 29.51
N ASP A 182 8.84 -21.73 28.40
CA ASP A 182 8.56 -20.45 27.76
C ASP A 182 7.51 -20.60 26.65
N GLU A 183 6.76 -19.53 26.37
CA GLU A 183 5.85 -19.48 25.22
C GLU A 183 6.62 -19.41 23.90
N TRP A 184 6.15 -20.21 22.93
CA TRP A 184 6.64 -20.23 21.57
C TRP A 184 5.63 -19.61 20.62
N PHE A 185 6.13 -18.96 19.58
CA PHE A 185 5.30 -18.39 18.51
C PHE A 185 5.63 -19.10 17.21
N GLU A 186 4.61 -19.32 16.40
CA GLU A 186 4.76 -19.83 15.05
C GLU A 186 4.98 -18.66 14.09
N LEU A 187 5.90 -18.86 13.16
CA LEU A 187 6.23 -17.88 12.13
C LEU A 187 6.24 -18.55 10.76
N GLU A 188 5.83 -17.81 9.74
CA GLU A 188 5.84 -18.29 8.37
C GLU A 188 6.43 -17.29 7.38
N ARG A 189 6.99 -17.80 6.29
CA ARG A 189 7.41 -17.04 5.13
C ARG A 189 6.99 -17.78 3.86
N LYS A 190 6.00 -17.25 3.15
CA LYS A 190 5.42 -17.88 1.94
C LYS A 190 6.37 -17.73 0.76
N PHE A 191 6.59 -18.80 0.02
CA PHE A 191 7.20 -18.72 -1.30
C PHE A 191 6.26 -17.95 -2.23
N SER A 192 6.82 -17.09 -3.08
CA SER A 192 6.01 -16.44 -4.10
C SER A 192 5.40 -17.52 -5.00
N VAL A 193 4.07 -17.66 -4.94
CA VAL A 193 3.31 -18.28 -6.02
C VAL A 193 3.62 -17.46 -7.26
N GLN A 194 3.95 -18.12 -8.37
CA GLN A 194 4.43 -17.50 -9.62
C GLN A 194 3.86 -16.10 -9.84
N GLY A 195 4.63 -15.09 -9.45
CA GLY A 195 4.22 -13.70 -9.41
C GLY A 195 5.47 -12.88 -9.25
N ASN A 196 5.78 -12.05 -10.25
CA ASN A 196 6.90 -11.11 -10.25
C ASN A 196 7.01 -10.47 -8.86
N GLY A 197 8.15 -10.60 -8.17
CA GLY A 197 8.39 -10.16 -6.77
C GLY A 197 8.28 -8.65 -6.51
N LYS A 198 7.21 -8.04 -7.01
CA LYS A 198 6.80 -6.65 -6.92
C LYS A 198 5.75 -6.57 -5.82
N GLU A 199 6.05 -5.78 -4.80
CA GLU A 199 5.15 -5.55 -3.66
C GLU A 199 4.58 -4.12 -3.70
N CYS A 200 5.25 -3.19 -4.39
CA CYS A 200 4.88 -1.78 -4.42
C CYS A 200 4.68 -1.30 -5.86
N TYR A 201 3.68 -0.46 -6.06
CA TYR A 201 3.28 0.09 -7.35
C TYR A 201 2.98 1.58 -7.20
N LEU A 202 3.28 2.35 -8.24
CA LEU A 202 2.72 3.68 -8.46
C LEU A 202 1.79 3.60 -9.66
N VAL A 203 0.60 4.16 -9.49
CA VAL A 203 -0.47 4.11 -10.49
C VAL A 203 -1.13 5.46 -10.56
N ASP A 204 -1.29 5.99 -11.78
CA ASP A 204 -2.11 7.17 -12.00
C ASP A 204 -3.55 6.73 -12.26
N ALA A 205 -4.49 7.16 -11.43
CA ALA A 205 -5.92 6.89 -11.55
C ALA A 205 -6.66 8.06 -12.24
N PHE A 206 -7.76 7.78 -12.96
CA PHE A 206 -8.55 8.78 -13.68
C PHE A 206 -7.76 9.59 -14.72
N ILE A 207 -6.84 8.93 -15.45
CA ILE A 207 -6.01 9.61 -16.43
C ILE A 207 -6.85 10.19 -17.59
N ASP A 208 -6.41 11.34 -18.09
CA ASP A 208 -6.75 11.81 -19.43
C ASP A 208 -5.83 11.13 -20.44
N SER A 209 -6.38 10.20 -21.24
CA SER A 209 -5.63 9.43 -22.24
C SER A 209 -5.03 10.26 -23.37
N ASN A 210 -5.46 11.52 -23.54
CA ASN A 210 -4.86 12.45 -24.50
C ASN A 210 -3.57 13.10 -23.98
N LYS A 211 -3.29 13.00 -22.68
CA LYS A 211 -2.03 13.48 -22.09
C LYS A 211 -0.98 12.37 -22.13
N LYS A 212 0.29 12.79 -22.06
CA LYS A 212 1.43 11.86 -21.99
C LYS A 212 1.31 10.96 -20.75
N GLU A 213 1.70 9.70 -20.90
CA GLU A 213 1.74 8.75 -19.77
C GLU A 213 2.59 9.32 -18.61
N GLY A 214 2.09 9.19 -17.39
CA GLY A 214 2.73 9.72 -16.19
C GLY A 214 2.49 11.21 -15.91
N THR A 215 1.75 11.94 -16.76
CA THR A 215 1.53 13.39 -16.61
C THR A 215 0.08 13.78 -16.33
N SER A 216 -0.79 12.81 -16.06
CA SER A 216 -2.23 12.99 -15.90
C SER A 216 -2.79 12.07 -14.81
N GLY A 217 -4.01 12.31 -14.36
CA GLY A 217 -4.66 11.56 -13.30
C GLY A 217 -4.15 11.89 -11.89
N ASN A 218 -4.67 11.16 -10.91
CA ASN A 218 -4.30 11.24 -9.50
C ASN A 218 -3.39 10.06 -9.12
N PRO A 219 -2.12 10.31 -8.78
CA PRO A 219 -1.16 9.26 -8.45
C PRO A 219 -1.46 8.64 -7.08
N ALA A 220 -1.43 7.30 -7.03
CA ALA A 220 -1.57 6.51 -5.81
C ALA A 220 -0.41 5.54 -5.62
N GLY A 221 0.01 5.39 -4.36
CA GLY A 221 0.81 4.24 -3.94
C GLY A 221 -0.09 3.02 -3.75
N VAL A 222 0.34 1.85 -4.22
CA VAL A 222 -0.34 0.57 -3.96
C VAL A 222 0.69 -0.43 -3.45
N VAL A 223 0.41 -1.02 -2.29
CA VAL A 223 1.26 -2.01 -1.63
C VAL A 223 0.48 -3.30 -1.43
N LEU A 224 0.93 -4.36 -2.10
CA LEU A 224 0.36 -5.69 -1.95
C LEU A 224 1.06 -6.42 -0.80
N LEU A 225 0.29 -6.82 0.19
CA LEU A 225 0.73 -7.60 1.34
C LEU A 225 0.27 -9.06 1.17
N LEU A 226 1.10 -10.00 1.61
CA LEU A 226 0.82 -11.45 1.51
C LEU A 226 -0.23 -11.95 2.52
N GLY A 227 -0.67 -11.07 3.44
CA GLY A 227 -1.57 -11.35 4.54
C GLY A 227 -1.83 -10.09 5.38
N PRO A 228 -2.65 -10.19 6.44
CA PRO A 228 -3.00 -9.06 7.26
C PRO A 228 -1.77 -8.40 7.90
N PRO A 229 -1.78 -7.06 8.07
CA PRO A 229 -0.76 -6.37 8.82
C PRO A 229 -0.81 -6.87 10.28
N GLY A 230 0.32 -7.28 10.84
CA GLY A 230 0.32 -7.80 12.21
C GLY A 230 0.01 -6.73 13.26
N LEU A 231 -0.27 -7.14 14.50
CA LEU A 231 -0.71 -6.26 15.59
C LEU A 231 0.39 -5.32 16.11
N ASP A 232 0.03 -4.08 16.41
CA ASP A 232 0.92 -3.14 17.11
C ASP A 232 1.07 -3.57 18.58
N ILE A 233 2.32 -3.70 19.06
CA ILE A 233 2.60 -4.10 20.45
C ILE A 233 2.53 -2.85 21.34
N ASP A 234 1.66 -2.87 22.34
CA ASP A 234 1.20 -1.70 23.09
C ASP A 234 2.30 -0.96 23.87
N GLN A 235 2.16 0.36 24.00
CA GLN A 235 3.15 1.19 24.70
C GLN A 235 3.15 0.97 26.23
N GLU A 236 2.02 0.55 26.82
CA GLU A 236 1.97 0.18 28.23
C GLU A 236 2.73 -1.11 28.52
N GLU A 237 2.70 -2.11 27.63
CA GLU A 237 3.52 -3.31 27.76
C GLU A 237 5.02 -2.99 27.69
N LYS A 238 5.41 -2.02 26.84
CA LYS A 238 6.79 -1.49 26.80
C LYS A 238 7.18 -0.78 28.11
N LYS A 239 6.24 -0.06 28.74
CA LYS A 239 6.43 0.62 30.04
C LYS A 239 6.54 -0.39 31.19
N GLN A 240 5.67 -1.38 31.23
CA GLN A 240 5.65 -2.46 32.21
C GLN A 240 6.92 -3.31 32.12
N GLN A 241 7.42 -3.59 30.90
CA GLN A 241 8.72 -4.24 30.68
C GLN A 241 9.89 -3.40 31.20
N LYS A 242 9.92 -2.08 30.94
CA LYS A 242 10.93 -1.17 31.50
C LYS A 242 10.89 -1.15 33.03
N MET A 243 9.70 -1.19 33.64
CA MET A 243 9.52 -1.18 35.09
C MET A 243 9.97 -2.50 35.73
N ASN A 244 9.62 -3.64 35.12
CA ASN A 244 10.03 -4.97 35.56
C ASN A 244 11.55 -5.18 35.41
N LEU A 245 12.18 -4.60 34.38
CA LEU A 245 13.64 -4.64 34.19
C LEU A 245 14.38 -3.77 35.21
N LYS A 246 13.78 -2.64 35.63
CA LYS A 246 14.30 -1.80 36.73
C LYS A 246 14.18 -2.49 38.10
N MET A 247 13.08 -3.19 38.36
CA MET A 247 12.91 -3.93 39.61
C MET A 247 13.89 -5.10 39.73
N SER A 248 14.16 -5.83 38.64
CA SER A 248 15.09 -6.97 38.68
C SER A 248 16.56 -6.59 38.90
N MET A 249 16.93 -5.33 38.62
CA MET A 249 18.28 -4.79 38.85
C MET A 249 18.47 -4.13 40.23
N SER A 250 17.42 -4.05 41.06
CA SER A 250 17.48 -3.39 42.38
C SER A 250 17.74 -4.31 43.57
N ASN A 251 17.93 -5.61 43.35
CA ASN A 251 18.22 -6.60 44.41
C ASN A 251 19.73 -6.90 44.61
N SER A 252 20.57 -5.86 44.56
CA SER A 252 21.94 -5.92 45.08
C SER A 252 22.37 -4.54 45.61
N CYS A 253 22.36 -4.38 46.94
CA CYS A 253 23.03 -3.30 47.69
C CYS A 253 24.56 -3.51 47.56
N GLU A 254 25.48 -2.54 47.46
CA GLU A 254 25.62 -1.19 48.02
C GLU A 254 26.50 -0.27 47.13
N SER A 255 26.28 1.05 47.27
CA SER A 255 27.18 2.21 47.07
C SER A 255 28.21 2.22 45.93
N LEU A 256 28.09 3.21 45.03
CA LEU A 256 29.09 4.26 44.79
C LEU A 256 28.52 5.32 43.83
N ASP A 257 28.78 6.57 44.18
CA ASP A 257 28.35 7.81 43.53
C ASP A 257 28.96 8.02 42.13
N ASP A 258 28.33 8.93 41.38
CA ASP A 258 28.82 9.59 40.15
C ASP A 258 29.30 8.69 39.00
N MET A 259 28.35 8.23 38.18
CA MET A 259 28.57 8.17 36.72
C MET A 259 27.32 8.64 35.99
N ASN A 260 27.46 9.71 35.21
CA ASN A 260 26.53 10.07 34.15
C ASN A 260 26.34 8.84 33.24
N VAL A 261 25.23 8.14 33.42
CA VAL A 261 24.78 7.15 32.46
C VAL A 261 24.18 7.95 31.32
N ASP A 262 24.96 8.15 30.27
CA ASP A 262 24.44 8.59 28.98
C ASP A 262 23.21 7.74 28.66
N GLU A 263 22.10 8.42 28.36
CA GLU A 263 20.88 7.77 27.90
C GLU A 263 21.26 6.76 26.79
N PRO A 264 20.89 5.47 26.91
CA PRO A 264 21.12 4.55 25.83
C PRO A 264 20.28 5.05 24.65
N SER A 265 20.99 5.56 23.65
CA SER A 265 20.48 5.91 22.32
C SER A 265 19.41 4.90 21.91
N SER A 266 18.26 5.43 21.53
CA SER A 266 17.08 4.74 21.04
C SER A 266 17.43 3.75 19.90
N GLN A 267 17.86 2.53 20.23
CA GLN A 267 18.13 1.50 19.23
C GLN A 267 16.83 0.74 18.90
N ASN A 268 16.19 1.20 17.82
CA ASN A 268 15.40 0.48 16.83
C ASN A 268 14.55 -0.70 17.31
N THR A 269 13.39 -0.38 17.88
CA THR A 269 12.21 -1.23 17.77
C THR A 269 11.68 -1.13 16.34
N ILE A 270 11.88 -2.17 15.51
CA ILE A 270 11.25 -2.23 14.19
C ILE A 270 9.83 -2.78 14.36
N PRO A 271 8.80 -2.11 13.83
CA PRO A 271 7.41 -2.47 14.06
C PRO A 271 7.02 -3.69 13.23
N VAL A 272 5.98 -4.33 13.73
CA VAL A 272 5.14 -5.24 12.95
C VAL A 272 4.69 -4.51 11.67
N ARG A 273 4.33 -5.21 10.57
CA ARG A 273 3.73 -4.56 9.37
C ARG A 273 2.33 -3.93 9.67
N GLY A 274 2.04 -3.62 10.93
CA GLY A 274 0.90 -2.88 11.47
C GLY A 274 0.89 -1.41 11.06
N SER A 275 0.18 -0.58 11.82
CA SER A 275 -0.10 0.80 11.43
C SER A 275 1.16 1.66 11.33
N GLU A 276 2.16 1.43 12.18
CA GLU A 276 3.43 2.17 12.13
C GLU A 276 4.21 1.92 10.82
N TYR A 277 4.20 0.68 10.34
CA TYR A 277 4.80 0.33 9.05
C TYR A 277 4.05 0.95 7.88
N MET A 278 2.72 0.81 7.86
CA MET A 278 1.91 1.39 6.79
C MET A 278 2.05 2.91 6.72
N ALA A 279 2.08 3.58 7.88
CA ALA A 279 2.35 5.00 7.99
C ALA A 279 3.75 5.37 7.47
N ALA A 280 4.78 4.58 7.78
CA ALA A 280 6.14 4.82 7.31
C ALA A 280 6.28 4.64 5.79
N VAL A 281 5.65 3.60 5.25
CA VAL A 281 5.60 3.35 3.81
C VAL A 281 4.88 4.47 3.07
N ALA A 282 3.74 4.92 3.58
CA ALA A 282 2.99 6.01 2.96
C ALA A 282 3.78 7.33 2.96
N ARG A 283 4.49 7.62 4.06
CA ARG A 283 5.42 8.77 4.16
C ARG A 283 6.55 8.68 3.14
N GLU A 284 7.15 7.51 2.97
CA GLU A 284 8.25 7.30 2.02
C GLU A 284 7.79 7.40 0.56
N LEU A 285 6.64 6.80 0.23
CA LEU A 285 6.07 6.89 -1.13
C LEU A 285 5.61 8.31 -1.46
N ASN A 286 5.25 9.11 -0.45
CA ASN A 286 4.88 10.51 -0.57
C ASN A 286 3.86 10.81 -1.70
N GLN A 287 2.88 9.90 -1.86
CA GLN A 287 1.71 10.09 -2.72
C GLN A 287 0.54 10.62 -1.89
N SER A 288 -0.46 11.22 -2.54
CA SER A 288 -1.68 11.71 -1.84
C SER A 288 -2.19 10.65 -0.88
N GLU A 289 -2.37 9.43 -1.39
CA GLU A 289 -2.71 8.24 -0.62
C GLU A 289 -1.90 7.02 -1.08
N THR A 290 -1.61 6.16 -0.11
CA THR A 290 -1.07 4.82 -0.32
C THR A 290 -2.09 3.79 0.17
N ALA A 291 -2.52 2.90 -0.72
CA ALA A 291 -3.36 1.76 -0.40
C ALA A 291 -2.53 0.53 -0.05
N PHE A 292 -2.87 -0.14 1.05
CA PHE A 292 -2.32 -1.43 1.45
C PHE A 292 -3.40 -2.50 1.28
N VAL A 293 -3.09 -3.53 0.51
CA VAL A 293 -4.07 -4.51 0.05
C VAL A 293 -3.58 -5.91 0.36
N TRP A 294 -4.44 -6.76 0.92
CA TRP A 294 -4.12 -8.18 1.15
C TRP A 294 -5.31 -9.09 0.87
N PRO A 295 -5.06 -10.34 0.43
CA PRO A 295 -6.14 -11.28 0.20
C PRO A 295 -6.78 -11.69 1.53
N LEU A 296 -8.11 -11.82 1.54
CA LEU A 296 -8.83 -12.47 2.62
C LEU A 296 -8.83 -13.98 2.36
N LEU A 297 -7.98 -14.73 3.07
CA LEU A 297 -7.84 -16.19 2.94
C LEU A 297 -8.81 -16.92 3.88
N GLY A 298 -9.82 -17.61 3.33
CA GLY A 298 -10.56 -18.70 3.98
C GLY A 298 -12.05 -18.44 4.29
N GLU A 299 -12.89 -19.46 4.00
CA GLU A 299 -14.36 -19.62 4.14
C GLU A 299 -15.31 -19.07 3.05
N LEU A 300 -14.99 -18.03 2.29
CA LEU A 300 -15.89 -17.55 1.21
C LEU A 300 -15.67 -18.19 -0.17
N ASN A 301 -14.64 -19.05 -0.32
CA ASN A 301 -14.25 -19.66 -1.60
C ASN A 301 -14.41 -21.19 -1.66
N GLN A 302 -15.03 -21.83 -0.65
CA GLN A 302 -15.38 -23.25 -0.72
C GLN A 302 -16.87 -23.43 -0.42
N GLY A 303 -17.60 -23.99 -1.38
CA GLY A 303 -18.99 -24.39 -1.17
C GLY A 303 -19.08 -25.41 -0.04
N GLY A 304 -19.87 -25.11 1.01
CA GLY A 304 -20.08 -26.01 2.13
C GLY A 304 -20.80 -25.40 3.32
N HIS A 305 -22.11 -25.15 3.17
CA HIS A 305 -23.15 -24.97 4.20
C HIS A 305 -22.87 -24.09 5.45
N MET A 306 -23.48 -22.89 5.46
CA MET A 306 -24.11 -22.32 6.65
C MET A 306 -25.52 -21.82 6.32
N SER A 307 -26.46 -22.16 7.19
CA SER A 307 -27.90 -21.97 7.08
C SER A 307 -28.32 -20.51 7.26
N ASN A 308 -28.71 -19.85 6.17
CA ASN A 308 -29.90 -18.98 6.03
C ASN A 308 -29.76 -18.08 4.79
N GLY A 309 -30.23 -18.56 3.63
CA GLY A 309 -31.06 -17.77 2.73
C GLY A 309 -30.46 -16.70 1.80
N THR A 310 -29.18 -16.35 1.85
CA THR A 310 -28.57 -15.44 0.83
C THR A 310 -27.16 -15.89 0.47
N SER A 311 -26.99 -16.40 -0.75
CA SER A 311 -25.71 -16.79 -1.34
C SER A 311 -24.79 -15.57 -1.55
N LEU A 312 -23.60 -15.55 -0.95
CA LEU A 312 -22.57 -14.58 -1.29
C LEU A 312 -21.88 -14.99 -2.61
N PRO A 313 -21.71 -14.08 -3.59
CA PRO A 313 -21.11 -14.38 -4.88
C PRO A 313 -19.58 -14.61 -4.82
N PRO A 314 -18.99 -15.36 -5.78
CA PRO A 314 -17.60 -15.80 -5.76
C PRO A 314 -16.65 -14.72 -6.30
N PHE A 315 -16.52 -13.60 -5.60
CA PHE A 315 -15.62 -12.51 -5.98
C PHE A 315 -14.26 -12.63 -5.28
N LEU A 316 -13.19 -12.29 -6.01
CA LEU A 316 -11.88 -12.10 -5.40
C LEU A 316 -11.99 -10.97 -4.36
N SER A 317 -11.79 -11.34 -3.10
CA SER A 317 -12.02 -10.47 -1.95
C SER A 317 -10.71 -10.08 -1.30
N TYR A 318 -10.51 -8.79 -1.14
CA TYR A 318 -9.31 -8.21 -0.53
C TYR A 318 -9.71 -7.29 0.61
N ALA A 319 -8.90 -7.22 1.64
CA ALA A 319 -8.96 -6.09 2.56
C ALA A 319 -8.09 -4.95 2.04
N ILE A 320 -8.49 -3.72 2.33
CA ILE A 320 -7.78 -2.50 1.92
C ILE A 320 -7.73 -1.47 3.05
N ARG A 321 -6.60 -0.79 3.19
CA ARG A 321 -6.42 0.36 4.11
C ARG A 321 -5.69 1.48 3.39
N TYR A 322 -6.00 2.73 3.74
CA TYR A 322 -5.46 3.90 3.07
C TYR A 322 -4.71 4.78 4.06
N TYR A 323 -3.51 5.21 3.69
CA TYR A 323 -2.71 6.14 4.48
C TYR A 323 -2.33 7.33 3.62
N THR A 324 -2.49 8.54 4.16
CA THR A 324 -2.03 9.78 3.51
C THR A 324 -0.51 9.87 3.53
N ARG A 325 0.08 10.79 2.75
CA ARG A 325 1.53 11.11 2.81
C ARG A 325 2.06 11.48 4.21
N THR A 326 1.20 11.89 5.13
CA THR A 326 1.60 12.18 6.53
C THR A 326 1.65 10.93 7.41
N GLY A 327 1.21 9.79 6.90
CA GLY A 327 1.10 8.54 7.63
C GLY A 327 -0.17 8.44 8.48
N VAL A 328 -1.16 9.30 8.25
CA VAL A 328 -2.49 9.22 8.89
C VAL A 328 -3.39 8.32 8.05
N GLU A 329 -4.04 7.37 8.71
CA GLU A 329 -5.01 6.49 8.06
C GLU A 329 -6.33 7.20 7.79
N VAL A 330 -6.93 6.95 6.62
CA VAL A 330 -8.25 7.45 6.23
C VAL A 330 -9.20 6.29 5.91
N ASP A 331 -10.48 6.49 6.18
CA ASP A 331 -11.49 5.42 6.11
C ASP A 331 -11.79 4.98 4.67
N LEU A 332 -11.71 5.90 3.69
CA LEU A 332 -12.03 5.63 2.30
C LEU A 332 -11.22 6.51 1.34
N CYS A 333 -10.75 5.93 0.23
CA CYS A 333 -10.13 6.68 -0.87
C CYS A 333 -10.51 6.06 -2.24
N GLY A 334 -11.22 6.82 -3.08
CA GLY A 334 -11.69 6.34 -4.39
C GLY A 334 -10.57 6.07 -5.40
N HIS A 335 -9.67 7.04 -5.63
CA HIS A 335 -8.62 6.90 -6.66
C HIS A 335 -7.59 5.81 -6.30
N ALA A 336 -7.23 5.68 -5.02
CA ALA A 336 -6.34 4.62 -4.55
C ALA A 336 -6.98 3.22 -4.63
N THR A 337 -8.31 3.13 -4.49
CA THR A 337 -9.05 1.88 -4.74
C THR A 337 -9.05 1.52 -6.22
N LEU A 338 -9.32 2.49 -7.10
CA LEU A 338 -9.26 2.30 -8.55
C LEU A 338 -7.86 1.85 -8.99
N ALA A 339 -6.82 2.50 -8.46
CA ALA A 339 -5.42 2.10 -8.66
C ALA A 339 -5.14 0.66 -8.20
N SER A 340 -5.62 0.30 -7.00
CA SER A 340 -5.46 -1.05 -6.45
C SER A 340 -6.14 -2.11 -7.31
N ALA A 341 -7.35 -1.82 -7.78
CA ALA A 341 -8.09 -2.69 -8.70
C ALA A 341 -7.32 -2.93 -10.00
N SER A 342 -6.74 -1.87 -10.60
CA SER A 342 -5.93 -2.00 -11.83
C SER A 342 -4.73 -2.93 -11.65
N VAL A 343 -4.01 -2.81 -10.53
CA VAL A 343 -2.87 -3.70 -10.23
C VAL A 343 -3.34 -5.15 -10.11
N LEU A 344 -4.42 -5.40 -9.38
CA LEU A 344 -4.95 -6.75 -9.15
C LEU A 344 -5.51 -7.37 -10.43
N PHE A 345 -6.27 -6.62 -11.24
CA PHE A 345 -6.77 -7.11 -12.53
C PHE A 345 -5.63 -7.50 -13.47
N ALA A 346 -4.55 -6.70 -13.52
CA ALA A 346 -3.37 -7.03 -14.31
C ALA A 346 -2.67 -8.32 -13.82
N GLN A 347 -2.68 -8.59 -12.51
CA GLN A 347 -2.14 -9.84 -11.95
C GLN A 347 -3.03 -11.06 -12.22
N ASN A 348 -4.35 -10.90 -12.14
CA ASN A 348 -5.29 -12.01 -12.34
C ASN A 348 -5.53 -12.36 -13.83
N SER A 349 -5.15 -11.45 -14.74
CA SER A 349 -5.31 -11.64 -16.19
C SER A 349 -4.47 -12.82 -16.73
N THR A 350 -3.41 -13.23 -16.01
CA THR A 350 -2.53 -14.34 -16.42
C THR A 350 -3.11 -15.74 -16.15
N ASP A 351 -4.16 -15.87 -15.34
CA ASP A 351 -4.70 -17.17 -14.90
C ASP A 351 -5.97 -17.55 -15.67
N SER A 352 -5.87 -18.23 -16.81
CA SER A 352 -6.95 -18.42 -17.82
C SER A 352 -8.31 -19.01 -17.39
N GLU A 353 -8.50 -19.50 -16.16
CA GLU A 353 -9.64 -20.39 -15.83
C GLU A 353 -10.71 -19.83 -14.85
N SER A 354 -10.60 -18.61 -14.33
CA SER A 354 -11.57 -18.09 -13.34
C SER A 354 -12.79 -17.38 -13.96
N PRO A 355 -14.05 -17.74 -13.58
CA PRO A 355 -15.29 -17.18 -14.15
C PRO A 355 -15.62 -15.73 -13.72
N ASN A 356 -14.90 -15.16 -12.74
CA ASN A 356 -15.17 -13.83 -12.16
C ASN A 356 -13.97 -12.87 -12.20
N LYS A 357 -13.13 -12.93 -13.24
CA LYS A 357 -11.91 -12.09 -13.34
C LYS A 357 -12.15 -10.59 -13.37
N ASN A 358 -13.35 -10.16 -13.74
CA ASN A 358 -13.64 -8.75 -13.96
C ASN A 358 -14.19 -8.05 -12.71
N ASN A 359 -14.38 -8.74 -11.58
CA ASN A 359 -14.96 -8.14 -10.37
C ASN A 359 -14.08 -8.39 -9.15
N ILE A 360 -13.77 -7.32 -8.43
CA ILE A 360 -13.04 -7.35 -7.16
C ILE A 360 -13.89 -6.68 -6.09
N THR A 361 -13.95 -7.30 -4.91
CA THR A 361 -14.55 -6.70 -3.71
C THR A 361 -13.45 -6.33 -2.73
N PHE A 362 -13.45 -5.07 -2.28
CA PHE A 362 -12.57 -4.57 -1.24
C PHE A 362 -13.34 -4.34 0.05
N TYR A 363 -12.84 -4.90 1.14
CA TYR A 363 -13.29 -4.62 2.50
C TYR A 363 -12.39 -3.54 3.08
N ALA A 364 -12.86 -2.29 3.03
CA ALA A 364 -12.24 -1.17 3.71
C ALA A 364 -12.59 -1.22 5.21
N LYS A 365 -12.00 -0.32 6.00
CA LYS A 365 -12.18 -0.32 7.46
C LYS A 365 -13.65 -0.24 7.89
N ASN A 366 -14.42 0.62 7.22
CA ASN A 366 -15.82 0.92 7.56
C ASN A 366 -16.75 0.79 6.35
N ASP A 367 -16.29 0.20 5.24
CA ASP A 367 -17.05 0.16 3.97
C ASP A 367 -16.69 -1.05 3.10
N VAL A 368 -17.55 -1.38 2.14
CA VAL A 368 -17.32 -2.42 1.12
C VAL A 368 -17.42 -1.80 -0.26
N LEU A 369 -16.35 -1.93 -1.04
CA LEU A 369 -16.23 -1.34 -2.37
C LEU A 369 -16.17 -2.42 -3.44
N HIS A 370 -16.87 -2.19 -4.54
CA HIS A 370 -16.85 -3.08 -5.69
C HIS A 370 -16.18 -2.36 -6.86
N ALA A 371 -15.20 -3.04 -7.47
CA ALA A 371 -14.52 -2.59 -8.67
C ALA A 371 -14.77 -3.59 -9.80
N GLU A 372 -15.15 -3.07 -10.97
CA GLU A 372 -15.43 -3.83 -12.18
C GLU A 372 -14.44 -3.44 -13.28
N LEU A 373 -13.76 -4.42 -13.87
CA LEU A 373 -12.94 -4.24 -15.06
C LEU A 373 -13.87 -4.16 -16.27
N LEU A 374 -13.88 -3.00 -16.92
CA LEU A 374 -14.69 -2.75 -18.10
C LEU A 374 -13.87 -3.03 -19.37
N PRO A 375 -14.50 -3.53 -20.45
CA PRO A 375 -13.82 -3.73 -21.71
C PRO A 375 -13.24 -2.41 -22.24
N ALA A 376 -12.02 -2.46 -22.78
CA ALA A 376 -11.47 -1.34 -23.51
C ALA A 376 -12.37 -1.06 -24.73
N SER A 377 -12.81 0.18 -24.90
CA SER A 377 -13.72 0.57 -26.00
C SER A 377 -13.13 0.28 -27.39
N CYS A 378 -11.79 0.22 -27.50
CA CYS A 378 -11.04 -0.22 -28.68
C CYS A 378 -9.83 -1.09 -28.25
N PRO A 379 -9.52 -2.22 -28.92
CA PRO A 379 -8.40 -3.10 -28.57
C PRO A 379 -7.00 -2.46 -28.63
N ASN A 380 -6.85 -1.30 -29.28
CA ASN A 380 -5.56 -0.64 -29.56
C ASN A 380 -5.36 0.71 -28.84
N ASP A 381 -6.32 1.21 -28.05
CA ASP A 381 -6.26 2.59 -27.51
C ASP A 381 -5.61 2.72 -26.13
N LEU A 382 -5.47 1.61 -25.40
CA LEU A 382 -4.86 1.61 -24.08
C LEU A 382 -3.48 0.97 -24.18
N SER A 383 -2.46 1.62 -23.61
CA SER A 383 -1.16 0.97 -23.41
C SER A 383 -1.40 -0.33 -22.63
N GLY A 384 -0.62 -1.38 -22.84
CA GLY A 384 -0.78 -2.68 -22.15
C GLY A 384 -0.70 -2.62 -20.62
N ASN A 385 -0.47 -1.43 -20.04
CA ASN A 385 -0.43 -1.13 -18.62
C ASN A 385 -1.67 -0.37 -18.09
N ALA A 386 -2.66 -0.06 -18.94
CA ALA A 386 -3.84 0.70 -18.57
C ALA A 386 -5.11 -0.16 -18.43
N SER A 387 -6.02 0.22 -17.54
CA SER A 387 -7.27 -0.50 -17.28
C SER A 387 -8.43 0.49 -17.09
N LYS A 388 -9.56 0.25 -17.77
CA LYS A 388 -10.81 0.98 -17.54
C LYS A 388 -11.61 0.28 -16.44
N ILE A 389 -11.88 0.99 -15.36
CA ILE A 389 -12.45 0.41 -14.13
C ILE A 389 -13.66 1.23 -13.70
N GLY A 390 -14.76 0.55 -13.43
CA GLY A 390 -15.97 1.12 -12.83
C GLY A 390 -16.04 0.82 -11.34
N MET A 391 -16.51 1.80 -10.57
CA MET A 391 -16.79 1.66 -9.15
C MET A 391 -18.14 2.31 -8.83
N SER A 392 -18.91 1.75 -7.91
CA SER A 392 -20.22 2.30 -7.55
C SER A 392 -20.18 2.97 -6.18
N PHE A 393 -20.69 4.20 -6.09
CA PHE A 393 -20.74 4.98 -4.85
C PHE A 393 -22.15 5.53 -4.57
N PRO A 394 -22.47 5.84 -3.30
CA PRO A 394 -23.66 6.61 -2.96
C PRO A 394 -23.62 8.00 -3.61
N TRP A 395 -24.77 8.45 -4.13
CA TRP A 395 -24.95 9.83 -4.59
C TRP A 395 -24.97 10.78 -3.38
N LYS A 396 -24.19 11.88 -3.43
CA LYS A 396 -24.30 13.06 -2.55
C LYS A 396 -25.11 14.22 -3.15
N ASN A 397 -26.09 14.75 -2.43
CA ASN A 397 -26.83 15.94 -2.88
C ASN A 397 -25.97 17.20 -2.78
N VAL A 398 -26.38 18.23 -3.53
CA VAL A 398 -25.87 19.59 -3.41
C VAL A 398 -27.04 20.47 -3.00
N ASN A 399 -26.91 21.12 -1.85
CA ASN A 399 -27.95 21.93 -1.23
C ASN A 399 -27.58 23.42 -1.34
N PRO A 400 -28.50 24.33 -1.68
CA PRO A 400 -28.21 25.76 -1.76
C PRO A 400 -27.74 26.33 -0.40
N VAL A 401 -26.76 27.24 -0.43
CA VAL A 401 -26.40 28.04 0.75
C VAL A 401 -27.43 29.15 0.93
N GLU A 402 -28.27 29.09 1.95
CA GLU A 402 -29.36 30.06 2.16
C GLU A 402 -28.88 31.41 2.73
N SER A 403 -27.83 31.40 3.56
CA SER A 403 -27.28 32.59 4.20
C SER A 403 -25.75 32.60 4.15
N GLY A 404 -25.13 33.79 4.13
CA GLY A 404 -23.67 33.91 4.09
C GLY A 404 -23.03 33.81 2.70
N LYS A 405 -23.82 33.88 1.61
CA LYS A 405 -23.30 33.91 0.23
C LYS A 405 -22.26 35.03 0.01
N GLU A 406 -22.49 36.20 0.58
CA GLU A 406 -21.54 37.32 0.50
C GLU A 406 -20.18 36.98 1.13
N SER A 407 -20.18 36.24 2.25
CA SER A 407 -18.94 35.79 2.89
C SER A 407 -18.22 34.73 2.06
N VAL A 408 -18.96 33.85 1.40
CA VAL A 408 -18.37 32.88 0.45
C VAL A 408 -17.71 33.61 -0.71
N LEU A 409 -18.41 34.57 -1.30
CA LEU A 409 -17.91 35.36 -2.43
C LEU A 409 -16.68 36.19 -2.06
N ASP A 410 -16.68 36.83 -0.89
CA ASP A 410 -15.51 37.54 -0.36
C ASP A 410 -14.31 36.60 -0.15
N MET A 411 -14.55 35.41 0.44
CA MET A 411 -13.53 34.40 0.63
C MET A 411 -12.91 33.94 -0.70
N ILE A 412 -13.74 33.58 -1.69
CA ILE A 412 -13.27 33.14 -3.01
C ILE A 412 -12.53 34.29 -3.71
N SER A 413 -13.04 35.53 -3.62
CA SER A 413 -12.37 36.71 -4.17
C SER A 413 -10.96 36.89 -3.59
N ARG A 414 -10.82 36.82 -2.26
CA ARG A 414 -9.50 36.92 -1.61
C ARG A 414 -8.59 35.74 -1.91
N ALA A 415 -9.15 34.54 -2.08
CA ALA A 415 -8.40 33.34 -2.42
C ALA A 415 -7.78 33.43 -3.83
N PHE A 416 -8.54 33.85 -4.84
CA PHE A 416 -8.05 33.87 -6.22
C PHE A 416 -7.44 35.23 -6.64
N PHE A 417 -7.79 36.32 -5.99
CA PHE A 417 -7.40 37.67 -6.45
C PHE A 417 -6.71 38.53 -5.38
N GLY A 418 -6.63 38.07 -4.13
CA GLY A 418 -5.91 38.72 -3.04
C GLY A 418 -6.64 39.89 -2.35
N ALA A 419 -6.16 40.29 -1.18
CA ALA A 419 -6.84 41.27 -0.31
C ALA A 419 -6.92 42.71 -0.87
N ARG A 420 -5.96 43.10 -1.72
CA ARG A 420 -5.93 44.43 -2.37
C ARG A 420 -7.00 44.58 -3.45
N ALA A 421 -7.59 43.47 -3.91
CA ALA A 421 -8.69 43.46 -4.85
C ALA A 421 -10.06 43.65 -4.16
N ALA A 422 -10.19 43.25 -2.89
CA ALA A 422 -11.43 43.30 -2.12
C ALA A 422 -11.74 44.69 -1.50
N SER A 423 -10.75 45.58 -1.34
CA SER A 423 -11.01 46.93 -0.79
C SER A 423 -11.52 47.90 -1.87
N ALA A 424 -12.83 48.08 -1.94
CA ALA A 424 -13.57 48.85 -2.94
C ALA A 424 -13.37 50.39 -2.94
N ALA A 425 -12.24 50.95 -2.46
CA ALA A 425 -12.18 52.38 -2.16
C ALA A 425 -11.51 53.30 -3.21
N ALA A 426 -10.82 52.78 -4.25
CA ALA A 426 -10.26 53.63 -5.31
C ALA A 426 -9.87 52.82 -6.56
N ALA A 427 -10.77 52.74 -7.54
CA ALA A 427 -10.41 52.31 -8.89
C ALA A 427 -10.79 53.42 -9.87
N ASN A 428 -9.85 53.77 -10.75
CA ASN A 428 -10.05 54.74 -11.81
C ASN A 428 -10.99 54.13 -12.86
N PRO A 429 -12.13 54.76 -13.22
CA PRO A 429 -13.11 54.18 -14.15
C PRO A 429 -12.56 53.91 -15.57
N ASP A 430 -11.40 54.47 -15.92
CA ASP A 430 -10.72 54.23 -17.21
C ASP A 430 -9.66 53.11 -17.17
N ASP A 431 -9.52 52.39 -16.06
CA ASP A 431 -8.53 51.29 -15.93
C ASP A 431 -9.05 50.01 -16.61
N SER A 432 -8.57 49.76 -17.83
CA SER A 432 -8.89 48.56 -18.62
C SER A 432 -8.03 47.33 -18.28
N SER A 433 -7.18 47.42 -17.24
CA SER A 433 -6.31 46.31 -16.86
C SER A 433 -7.09 45.09 -16.41
N VAL A 434 -6.50 43.91 -16.62
CA VAL A 434 -6.94 42.62 -16.06
C VAL A 434 -7.22 42.78 -14.57
N ALA A 435 -6.36 43.49 -13.82
CA ALA A 435 -6.54 43.73 -12.39
C ALA A 435 -7.77 44.59 -12.01
N ALA A 436 -8.37 45.36 -12.94
CA ALA A 436 -9.61 46.13 -12.70
C ALA A 436 -10.86 45.30 -12.99
N LYS A 437 -10.88 44.55 -14.11
CA LYS A 437 -11.94 43.58 -14.43
C LYS A 437 -12.06 42.47 -13.37
N PHE A 438 -10.95 42.11 -12.73
CA PHE A 438 -10.87 41.05 -11.72
C PHE A 438 -11.36 41.47 -10.33
N ARG A 439 -11.35 42.77 -9.99
CA ARG A 439 -11.85 43.29 -8.70
C ARG A 439 -13.38 43.28 -8.59
N GLN A 440 -14.06 43.28 -9.73
CA GLN A 440 -15.52 43.35 -9.83
C GLN A 440 -16.19 41.98 -9.96
N PHE A 441 -15.40 40.90 -10.10
CA PHE A 441 -15.86 39.56 -10.46
C PHE A 441 -16.86 38.93 -9.47
N PHE A 442 -16.75 39.27 -8.19
CA PHE A 442 -17.63 38.79 -7.12
C PHE A 442 -18.39 39.92 -6.42
N ASN A 443 -18.50 41.11 -7.03
CA ASN A 443 -19.23 42.22 -6.44
C ASN A 443 -20.75 42.03 -6.65
N PRO A 444 -21.54 41.73 -5.60
CA PRO A 444 -22.98 41.53 -5.74
C PRO A 444 -23.74 42.80 -6.12
N LYS A 445 -23.10 43.98 -6.11
CA LYS A 445 -23.69 45.28 -6.47
C LYS A 445 -23.41 45.70 -7.92
N ASP A 446 -22.64 44.93 -8.68
CA ASP A 446 -22.33 45.20 -10.08
C ASP A 446 -23.11 44.22 -11.00
N PRO A 447 -24.15 44.68 -11.70
CA PRO A 447 -25.03 43.83 -12.49
C PRO A 447 -24.33 43.14 -13.69
N ASP A 448 -23.17 43.64 -14.13
CA ASP A 448 -22.48 43.11 -15.30
C ASP A 448 -21.57 41.91 -15.00
N LEU A 449 -21.27 41.58 -13.73
CA LEU A 449 -20.29 40.52 -13.37
C LEU A 449 -20.76 39.50 -12.31
N ALA A 450 -21.83 39.80 -11.54
CA ALA A 450 -22.53 38.80 -10.72
C ALA A 450 -23.07 37.61 -11.53
N HIS A 451 -23.21 37.78 -12.86
CA HIS A 451 -23.68 36.76 -13.78
C HIS A 451 -22.75 35.54 -13.91
N HIS A 452 -21.46 35.66 -13.53
CA HIS A 452 -20.51 34.56 -13.61
C HIS A 452 -20.73 33.50 -12.53
N VAL A 453 -21.36 33.83 -11.41
CA VAL A 453 -21.70 32.86 -10.35
C VAL A 453 -23.12 32.36 -10.57
N LEU A 454 -23.24 31.11 -10.98
CA LEU A 454 -24.53 30.49 -11.30
C LEU A 454 -25.18 29.85 -10.07
N PHE A 455 -24.37 29.26 -9.20
CA PHE A 455 -24.87 28.53 -8.04
C PHE A 455 -23.84 28.47 -6.91
N ILE A 456 -24.32 28.59 -5.66
CA ILE A 456 -23.53 28.41 -4.44
C ILE A 456 -24.30 27.44 -3.54
N GLY A 457 -23.67 26.32 -3.20
CA GLY A 457 -24.23 25.28 -2.36
C GLY A 457 -23.19 24.58 -1.52
N THR A 458 -23.63 23.57 -0.77
CA THR A 458 -22.76 22.64 -0.06
C THR A 458 -23.21 21.21 -0.34
N THR A 459 -22.26 20.26 -0.32
CA THR A 459 -22.59 18.83 -0.41
C THR A 459 -23.21 18.33 0.90
N ASP A 460 -23.81 17.13 0.87
CA ASP A 460 -24.39 16.49 2.07
C ASP A 460 -23.43 16.54 3.28
N GLY A 461 -23.97 16.90 4.44
CA GLY A 461 -23.18 17.06 5.67
C GLY A 461 -22.29 18.30 5.70
N GLU A 462 -22.48 19.24 4.78
CA GLU A 462 -21.63 20.43 4.63
C GLU A 462 -20.16 20.04 4.43
N GLU A 463 -19.90 18.92 3.75
CA GLU A 463 -18.55 18.42 3.58
C GLU A 463 -17.74 19.34 2.65
N ASP A 464 -18.28 19.67 1.48
CA ASP A 464 -17.63 20.55 0.50
C ASP A 464 -18.51 21.74 0.15
N LEU A 465 -17.89 22.91 0.01
CA LEU A 465 -18.49 24.07 -0.67
C LEU A 465 -18.56 23.78 -2.18
N PHE A 466 -19.69 24.07 -2.81
CA PHE A 466 -19.94 23.83 -4.23
C PHE A 466 -20.26 25.15 -4.93
N LEU A 467 -19.41 25.55 -5.86
CA LEU A 467 -19.52 26.80 -6.62
C LEU A 467 -19.61 26.50 -8.12
N GLU A 468 -20.78 26.74 -8.71
CA GLU A 468 -20.92 26.70 -10.16
C GLU A 468 -20.71 28.09 -10.76
N LEU A 469 -19.82 28.17 -11.74
CA LEU A 469 -19.54 29.36 -12.52
C LEU A 469 -20.01 29.20 -13.98
N THR A 470 -20.13 30.31 -14.70
CA THR A 470 -20.15 30.27 -16.16
C THR A 470 -18.81 29.73 -16.68
N GLU A 471 -18.82 29.20 -17.90
CA GLU A 471 -17.61 28.72 -18.58
C GLU A 471 -16.51 29.80 -18.66
N GLU A 472 -16.87 31.04 -19.03
CA GLU A 472 -15.95 32.19 -19.01
C GLU A 472 -15.40 32.45 -17.61
N GLY A 473 -16.24 32.38 -16.58
CA GLY A 473 -15.80 32.63 -15.22
C GLY A 473 -14.88 31.56 -14.67
N PHE A 474 -15.11 30.31 -15.03
CA PHE A 474 -14.21 29.21 -14.73
C PHE A 474 -12.84 29.39 -15.42
N ASP A 475 -12.84 29.80 -16.69
CA ASP A 475 -11.61 30.02 -17.46
C ASP A 475 -10.75 31.16 -16.91
N LEU A 476 -11.37 32.20 -16.34
CA LEU A 476 -10.67 33.29 -15.68
C LEU A 476 -9.87 32.85 -14.45
N LEU A 477 -10.19 31.71 -13.84
CA LEU A 477 -9.45 31.17 -12.69
C LEU A 477 -8.18 30.39 -13.08
N ARG A 478 -7.92 30.18 -14.38
CA ARG A 478 -6.74 29.44 -14.85
C ARG A 478 -5.46 30.26 -14.67
N GLY A 479 -4.39 29.59 -14.24
CA GLY A 479 -3.07 30.20 -14.07
C GLY A 479 -2.94 31.14 -12.87
N ILE A 480 -3.98 31.24 -12.04
CA ILE A 480 -3.97 32.02 -10.82
C ILE A 480 -3.24 31.26 -9.71
N ASN A 481 -2.36 31.95 -8.99
CA ASN A 481 -1.79 31.45 -7.75
C ASN A 481 -2.81 31.62 -6.61
N VAL A 482 -3.35 30.50 -6.13
CA VAL A 482 -4.45 30.50 -5.15
C VAL A 482 -3.93 30.69 -3.73
N ASN A 483 -4.52 31.63 -2.99
CA ASN A 483 -4.32 31.75 -1.56
C ASN A 483 -5.18 30.72 -0.81
N HIS A 484 -4.63 29.54 -0.61
CA HIS A 484 -5.28 28.42 0.07
C HIS A 484 -5.67 28.72 1.53
N SER A 485 -4.96 29.62 2.21
CA SER A 485 -5.30 30.01 3.58
C SER A 485 -6.63 30.77 3.66
N ALA A 486 -6.95 31.57 2.64
CA ALA A 486 -8.23 32.28 2.57
C ALA A 486 -9.40 31.31 2.43
N LEU A 487 -9.25 30.22 1.66
CA LEU A 487 -10.28 29.19 1.52
C LEU A 487 -10.64 28.56 2.87
N CYS A 488 -9.71 28.48 3.81
CA CYS A 488 -9.97 27.91 5.14
C CYS A 488 -10.88 28.78 6.03
N GLU A 489 -11.12 30.05 5.70
CA GLU A 489 -11.75 31.03 6.61
C GLU A 489 -13.26 30.86 6.75
N TRP A 490 -13.96 30.41 5.70
CA TRP A 490 -15.41 30.24 5.79
C TRP A 490 -15.75 28.91 6.46
N SER A 491 -16.49 28.97 7.58
CA SER A 491 -16.75 27.80 8.43
C SER A 491 -17.84 26.85 7.91
N GLY A 492 -18.60 27.23 6.88
CA GLY A 492 -19.76 26.46 6.38
C GLY A 492 -19.43 25.24 5.53
N TYR A 493 -18.17 24.79 5.52
CA TYR A 493 -17.78 23.49 4.97
C TYR A 493 -16.64 22.87 5.78
N SER A 494 -16.50 21.54 5.79
CA SER A 494 -15.47 20.87 6.60
C SER A 494 -14.24 20.39 5.82
N ARG A 495 -14.37 20.10 4.53
CA ARG A 495 -13.35 19.43 3.71
C ARG A 495 -12.79 20.29 2.58
N GLY A 496 -13.56 20.53 1.53
CA GLY A 496 -13.04 21.16 0.31
C GLY A 496 -13.96 22.16 -0.38
N VAL A 497 -13.44 22.81 -1.42
CA VAL A 497 -14.15 23.71 -2.32
C VAL A 497 -14.12 23.09 -3.72
N ILE A 498 -15.30 22.77 -4.23
CA ILE A 498 -15.56 22.37 -5.61
C ILE A 498 -15.90 23.62 -6.41
N ILE A 499 -15.12 23.93 -7.43
CA ILE A 499 -15.46 24.94 -8.44
C ILE A 499 -15.74 24.21 -9.74
N CYS A 500 -16.86 24.48 -10.40
CA CYS A 500 -17.23 23.78 -11.63
C CYS A 500 -17.97 24.68 -12.62
N CYS A 501 -18.05 24.23 -13.88
CA CYS A 501 -18.92 24.84 -14.89
C CYS A 501 -19.47 23.76 -15.83
N SER A 502 -20.68 23.98 -16.35
CA SER A 502 -21.19 23.20 -17.48
C SER A 502 -20.44 23.59 -18.75
N CYS A 503 -20.11 22.62 -19.60
CA CYS A 503 -19.63 22.89 -20.96
C CYS A 503 -20.82 22.96 -21.92
N ALA A 504 -20.73 23.80 -22.95
CA ALA A 504 -21.72 23.79 -24.01
C ALA A 504 -21.75 22.43 -24.74
N SER A 505 -22.95 21.89 -24.99
CA SER A 505 -23.13 20.69 -25.81
C SER A 505 -22.55 20.91 -27.21
N PRO A 506 -21.93 19.89 -27.83
CA PRO A 506 -21.53 20.01 -29.22
C PRO A 506 -22.79 20.14 -30.09
N PRO A 507 -22.69 20.71 -31.31
CA PRO A 507 -23.80 20.74 -32.25
C PRO A 507 -24.36 19.31 -32.45
N ALA A 508 -25.68 19.19 -32.60
CA ALA A 508 -26.48 17.95 -32.58
C ALA A 508 -26.15 16.86 -33.65
N THR A 509 -24.99 16.91 -34.28
CA THR A 509 -24.56 16.01 -35.36
C THR A 509 -23.59 14.91 -34.91
N ILE A 510 -23.30 14.77 -33.61
CA ILE A 510 -22.43 13.71 -33.10
C ILE A 510 -23.29 12.67 -32.39
N ASP A 511 -23.30 11.46 -32.96
CA ASP A 511 -23.98 10.27 -32.45
C ASP A 511 -23.50 9.96 -31.02
N THR A 512 -24.43 9.99 -30.07
CA THR A 512 -24.18 9.97 -28.62
C THR A 512 -23.92 8.57 -28.05
N ASP A 513 -24.06 7.52 -28.85
CA ASP A 513 -24.02 6.14 -28.36
C ASP A 513 -22.61 5.58 -28.18
N ASN A 514 -21.57 6.35 -28.52
CA ASN A 514 -20.18 5.92 -28.39
C ASN A 514 -19.21 7.09 -28.15
N LEU A 515 -19.25 7.69 -26.95
CA LEU A 515 -18.45 8.87 -26.58
C LEU A 515 -16.91 8.66 -26.51
N LEU A 516 -16.42 7.48 -26.89
CA LEU A 516 -14.99 7.15 -27.02
C LEU A 516 -14.53 6.92 -28.47
N MET A 517 -15.36 7.21 -29.48
CA MET A 517 -15.08 6.87 -30.89
C MET A 517 -14.53 8.03 -31.76
N ALA A 518 -14.11 9.16 -31.19
CA ALA A 518 -13.48 10.23 -31.95
C ALA A 518 -11.96 10.26 -31.70
N THR A 519 -11.19 10.14 -32.77
CA THR A 519 -9.73 10.31 -32.84
C THR A 519 -9.19 11.40 -31.90
N GLN A 520 -8.61 10.96 -30.76
CA GLN A 520 -7.48 11.48 -29.96
C GLN A 520 -7.13 12.99 -29.88
N GLN A 521 -8.03 13.94 -30.17
CA GLN A 521 -7.75 15.36 -29.89
C GLN A 521 -8.89 16.19 -29.29
N ASN A 522 -10.13 15.73 -29.18
CA ASN A 522 -11.21 16.50 -28.56
C ASN A 522 -12.27 15.57 -27.94
N VAL A 523 -11.96 14.98 -26.78
CA VAL A 523 -13.01 14.36 -25.95
C VAL A 523 -13.89 15.50 -25.45
N HIS A 524 -15.11 15.58 -25.97
CA HIS A 524 -16.11 16.51 -25.43
C HIS A 524 -16.47 16.06 -24.00
N VAL A 525 -16.46 17.01 -23.08
CA VAL A 525 -16.81 16.77 -21.67
C VAL A 525 -18.02 17.62 -21.33
N ASP A 526 -18.92 17.08 -20.50
CA ASP A 526 -20.17 17.73 -20.13
C ASP A 526 -19.96 18.84 -19.09
N PHE A 527 -18.96 18.69 -18.23
CA PHE A 527 -18.59 19.68 -17.23
C PHE A 527 -17.10 19.67 -16.92
N ARG A 528 -16.62 20.80 -16.40
CA ARG A 528 -15.26 20.97 -15.89
C ARG A 528 -15.31 21.26 -14.40
N SER A 529 -14.30 20.84 -13.67
CA SER A 529 -14.20 21.04 -12.22
C SER A 529 -12.76 21.27 -11.75
N ARG A 530 -12.61 21.86 -10.56
CA ARG A 530 -11.40 21.91 -9.74
C ARG A 530 -11.78 21.64 -8.29
N PHE A 531 -10.88 21.03 -7.53
CA PHE A 531 -11.12 20.70 -6.12
C PHE A 531 -9.96 21.16 -5.25
N PHE A 532 -10.26 21.99 -4.25
CA PHE A 532 -9.29 22.49 -3.29
C PHE A 532 -9.64 21.98 -1.89
N GLY A 533 -8.74 21.27 -1.22
CA GLY A 533 -8.96 20.70 0.11
C GLY A 533 -8.05 21.27 1.21
N PRO A 534 -7.84 22.59 1.34
CA PRO A 534 -6.79 23.12 2.21
C PRO A 534 -7.07 22.87 3.70
N LYS A 535 -8.34 22.69 4.10
CA LYS A 535 -8.71 22.29 5.47
C LYS A 535 -8.22 20.90 5.85
N VAL A 536 -7.95 20.04 4.85
CA VAL A 536 -7.39 18.70 5.03
C VAL A 536 -5.95 18.59 4.53
N GLY A 537 -5.27 19.73 4.32
CA GLY A 537 -3.85 19.79 3.95
C GLY A 537 -3.56 19.47 2.48
N ILE A 538 -4.56 19.58 1.61
CA ILE A 538 -4.45 19.40 0.16
C ILE A 538 -4.75 20.73 -0.52
N ASP A 539 -3.73 21.41 -1.02
CA ASP A 539 -3.91 22.70 -1.71
C ASP A 539 -4.87 22.58 -2.90
N GLU A 540 -4.58 21.68 -3.84
CA GLU A 540 -5.47 21.27 -4.94
C GLU A 540 -5.26 19.77 -5.20
N ASP A 541 -6.36 19.00 -5.26
CA ASP A 541 -6.30 17.56 -5.54
C ASP A 541 -6.31 17.32 -7.07
N PRO A 542 -5.43 16.45 -7.63
CA PRO A 542 -5.37 16.25 -9.08
C PRO A 542 -6.69 15.80 -9.70
N VAL A 543 -7.33 14.78 -9.13
CA VAL A 543 -8.63 14.26 -9.55
C VAL A 543 -9.36 13.66 -8.35
N THR A 544 -10.53 14.22 -8.01
CA THR A 544 -11.24 13.90 -6.77
C THR A 544 -12.48 13.07 -7.06
N GLY A 545 -12.34 11.74 -6.99
CA GLY A 545 -13.46 10.82 -7.24
C GLY A 545 -14.67 11.10 -6.34
N SER A 546 -14.47 11.40 -5.05
CA SER A 546 -15.57 11.69 -4.12
C SER A 546 -16.37 12.96 -4.47
N ALA A 547 -15.75 13.96 -5.08
CA ALA A 547 -16.44 15.15 -5.57
C ALA A 547 -17.38 14.81 -6.75
N HIS A 548 -17.03 13.78 -7.53
CA HIS A 548 -17.87 13.29 -8.63
C HIS A 548 -19.12 12.56 -8.15
N CYS A 549 -19.18 12.14 -6.87
CA CYS A 549 -20.41 11.64 -6.25
C CYS A 549 -21.49 12.72 -6.11
N SER A 550 -21.12 14.00 -6.16
CA SER A 550 -22.03 15.15 -6.23
C SER A 550 -22.08 15.79 -7.62
N LEU A 551 -20.93 15.95 -8.30
CA LEU A 551 -20.88 16.59 -9.63
C LEU A 551 -21.66 15.79 -10.67
N GLY A 552 -21.48 14.46 -10.71
CA GLY A 552 -22.16 13.59 -11.68
C GLY A 552 -23.68 13.73 -11.61
N PRO A 553 -24.30 13.54 -10.43
CA PRO A 553 -25.74 13.71 -10.29
C PRO A 553 -26.24 15.14 -10.49
N TYR A 554 -25.47 16.15 -10.04
CA TYR A 554 -25.81 17.56 -10.25
C TYR A 554 -25.90 17.90 -11.75
N PHE A 555 -24.86 17.57 -12.52
CA PHE A 555 -24.84 17.84 -13.96
C PHE A 555 -25.74 16.89 -14.75
N GLY A 556 -25.91 15.64 -14.34
CA GLY A 556 -26.86 14.75 -15.00
C GLY A 556 -28.30 15.22 -14.87
N ALA A 557 -28.70 15.73 -13.70
CA ALA A 557 -30.00 16.38 -13.54
C ALA A 557 -30.11 17.66 -14.40
N LYS A 558 -29.08 18.52 -14.35
CA LYS A 558 -29.06 19.80 -15.08
C LYS A 558 -29.09 19.65 -16.59
N LEU A 559 -28.39 18.65 -17.12
CA LEU A 559 -28.26 18.35 -18.55
C LEU A 559 -29.29 17.33 -19.04
N ASN A 560 -30.12 16.80 -18.15
CA ASN A 560 -31.06 15.71 -18.43
C ASN A 560 -30.37 14.48 -19.06
N LYS A 561 -29.27 14.03 -18.43
CA LYS A 561 -28.46 12.89 -18.86
C LYS A 561 -28.25 11.90 -17.71
N THR A 562 -28.24 10.60 -18.03
CA THR A 562 -27.88 9.53 -17.09
C THR A 562 -26.41 9.16 -17.16
N LEU A 563 -25.68 9.62 -18.18
CA LEU A 563 -24.23 9.52 -18.29
C LEU A 563 -23.70 10.93 -18.55
N VAL A 564 -22.78 11.38 -17.69
CA VAL A 564 -22.07 12.64 -17.87
C VAL A 564 -20.57 12.44 -17.72
N LEU A 565 -19.79 13.12 -18.56
CA LEU A 565 -18.34 13.07 -18.55
C LEU A 565 -17.75 14.33 -17.92
N GLY A 566 -17.04 14.18 -16.80
CA GLY A 566 -16.38 15.28 -16.10
C GLY A 566 -14.88 15.33 -16.39
N ARG A 567 -14.35 16.55 -16.56
CA ARG A 567 -12.91 16.80 -16.52
C ARG A 567 -12.53 17.60 -15.28
N GLN A 568 -11.65 17.08 -14.44
CA GLN A 568 -11.03 17.89 -13.39
C GLN A 568 -9.79 18.57 -13.98
N GLU A 569 -9.75 19.90 -13.97
CA GLU A 569 -8.71 20.72 -14.59
C GLU A 569 -7.71 21.27 -13.56
N SER A 570 -7.13 20.36 -12.78
CA SER A 570 -5.89 20.62 -12.04
C SER A 570 -4.68 20.67 -13.00
N GLU A 571 -3.48 20.93 -12.47
CA GLU A 571 -2.23 20.89 -13.25
C GLU A 571 -2.06 19.54 -14.00
N ARG A 572 -2.31 18.42 -13.30
CA ARG A 572 -2.28 17.08 -13.90
C ARG A 572 -3.52 16.81 -14.73
N GLY A 573 -4.68 17.19 -14.21
CA GLY A 573 -6.00 16.95 -14.79
C GLY A 573 -6.38 15.48 -14.93
N GLY A 574 -7.66 15.22 -15.20
CA GLY A 574 -8.14 13.85 -15.42
C GLY A 574 -9.60 13.78 -15.80
N ILE A 575 -10.04 12.60 -16.25
CA ILE A 575 -11.39 12.36 -16.77
C ILE A 575 -12.09 11.34 -15.88
N VAL A 576 -13.34 11.64 -15.52
CA VAL A 576 -14.21 10.76 -14.75
C VAL A 576 -15.56 10.67 -15.46
N GLU A 577 -15.91 9.46 -15.88
CA GLU A 577 -17.23 9.15 -16.44
C GLU A 577 -18.17 8.83 -15.26
N CYS A 578 -19.33 9.49 -15.22
CA CYS A 578 -20.32 9.33 -14.16
C CYS A 578 -21.61 8.74 -14.74
N THR A 579 -21.92 7.49 -14.38
CA THR A 579 -23.15 6.80 -14.76
C THR A 579 -24.14 6.85 -13.59
N LEU A 580 -25.27 7.53 -13.77
CA LEU A 580 -26.29 7.69 -12.75
C LEU A 580 -27.23 6.49 -12.71
N LYS A 581 -27.52 6.03 -11.49
CA LYS A 581 -28.59 5.07 -11.20
C LYS A 581 -29.59 5.73 -10.24
N PRO A 582 -30.52 6.55 -10.75
CA PRO A 582 -31.43 7.34 -9.91
C PRO A 582 -32.26 6.49 -8.96
N ASP A 583 -32.75 5.34 -9.43
CA ASP A 583 -33.59 4.43 -8.65
C ASP A 583 -32.87 3.82 -7.43
N GLU A 584 -31.55 3.64 -7.53
CA GLU A 584 -30.71 3.10 -6.45
C GLU A 584 -30.08 4.22 -5.59
N ARG A 585 -30.25 5.50 -5.97
CA ARG A 585 -29.47 6.63 -5.46
C ARG A 585 -27.96 6.37 -5.47
N ARG A 586 -27.46 5.81 -6.57
CA ARG A 586 -26.02 5.55 -6.77
C ARG A 586 -25.49 6.21 -8.02
N VAL A 587 -24.18 6.41 -8.02
CA VAL A 587 -23.42 6.86 -9.17
C VAL A 587 -22.25 5.90 -9.39
N GLY A 588 -22.16 5.37 -10.59
CA GLY A 588 -20.99 4.67 -11.09
C GLY A 588 -19.94 5.68 -11.52
N LEU A 589 -18.75 5.62 -10.94
CA LEU A 589 -17.59 6.37 -11.37
C LEU A 589 -16.68 5.45 -12.16
N VAL A 590 -16.41 5.83 -13.40
CA VAL A 590 -15.56 5.07 -14.31
C VAL A 590 -14.33 5.90 -14.64
N GLY A 591 -13.17 5.28 -14.51
CA GLY A 591 -11.88 5.91 -14.75
C GLY A 591 -10.88 4.96 -15.39
N ILE A 592 -9.86 5.53 -16.03
CA ILE A 592 -8.72 4.78 -16.56
C ILE A 592 -7.58 4.89 -15.54
N ALA A 593 -6.99 3.76 -15.16
CA ALA A 593 -5.77 3.71 -14.37
C ALA A 593 -4.60 3.18 -15.19
N THR A 594 -3.42 3.77 -15.01
CA THR A 594 -2.18 3.32 -15.68
C THR A 594 -1.05 3.16 -14.66
N LYS A 595 -0.45 1.96 -14.64
CA LYS A 595 0.72 1.67 -13.80
C LYS A 595 1.96 2.38 -14.33
N THR A 596 2.52 3.30 -13.55
CA THR A 596 3.71 4.08 -13.90
C THR A 596 5.01 3.43 -13.41
N MET A 597 5.00 2.87 -12.20
CA MET A 597 6.18 2.21 -11.61
C MET A 597 5.78 0.96 -10.82
N SER A 598 6.70 -0.01 -10.71
CA SER A 598 6.52 -1.17 -9.83
C SER A 598 7.86 -1.71 -9.35
N GLY A 599 7.92 -2.21 -8.11
CA GLY A 599 9.15 -2.72 -7.53
C GLY A 599 8.97 -3.28 -6.11
N ARG A 600 10.06 -3.30 -5.36
CA ARG A 600 10.09 -3.69 -3.94
C ARG A 600 10.71 -2.56 -3.14
N MET A 601 10.16 -2.32 -1.95
CA MET A 601 10.68 -1.33 -1.02
C MET A 601 11.17 -2.02 0.26
N SER A 602 12.29 -1.53 0.81
CA SER A 602 12.82 -1.97 2.10
C SER A 602 12.95 -0.74 3.00
N ILE A 603 12.07 -0.63 3.99
CA ILE A 603 12.08 0.47 4.95
C ILE A 603 12.74 -0.01 6.24
N ARG A 604 13.65 0.81 6.77
CA ARG A 604 14.14 0.71 8.14
C ARG A 604 13.31 1.69 8.97
N ILE A 605 12.57 1.17 9.93
CA ILE A 605 11.74 1.96 10.86
C ILE A 605 12.48 2.06 12.18
#